data_AF-A0A7C1XLB9-F1
#
_entry.id   AF-A0A7C1XLB9-F1
#
_cell.length_a   1.000
_cell.length_b   1.000
_cell.length_c   1.000
_cell.angle_alpha   90.00
_cell.angle_beta   90.00
_cell.angle_gamma   90.00
#
_symmetry.space_group_name_H-M   'P 1'
#
loop_
_entity.id
_entity.type
_entity.pdbx_description
1 polymer ?
#
loop_
_entity_poly.entity_id
_entity_poly.type
_entity_poly.pdbx_seq_one_letter_code
_entity_poly.pdbx_strand_id
1 'polypeptide(L)'
;MNTIEVYKRLPGTNCGECPEKTCMAFALSIVKGSAEVENCPHIDPAVAGELRNAKGVDWREGLIESLRKEVSGLDFSRCAEGLGAELVGGAMKIRCLGMDFLVSPDGEITTKGYINPWIKILLLHYIRTGGRGEPSGEWVSFSTLKAGLVKASSFQRDCEEPMRRLLDDDLPAAA
;
A
#
# COMPACT_ATOMS: atom_id res chain seq x y z
N MET A 1 -2.47 -5.43 18.70
CA MET A 1 -1.44 -4.97 19.66
C MET A 1 -0.53 -3.98 18.93
N ASN A 2 0.01 -2.95 19.59
CA ASN A 2 0.97 -2.03 18.93
C ASN A 2 2.43 -2.49 19.14
N THR A 3 3.36 -1.97 18.32
CA THR A 3 4.78 -2.38 18.35
C THR A 3 5.44 -2.22 19.72
N ILE A 4 5.08 -1.18 20.47
CA ILE A 4 5.65 -0.89 21.79
C ILE A 4 5.19 -1.93 22.81
N GLU A 5 3.91 -2.31 22.78
CA GLU A 5 3.35 -3.36 23.63
C GLU A 5 4.02 -4.72 23.39
N VAL A 6 4.26 -5.07 22.13
CA VAL A 6 4.98 -6.29 21.76
C VAL A 6 6.43 -6.22 22.24
N TYR A 7 7.12 -5.11 21.97
CA TYR A 7 8.51 -4.91 22.39
C TYR A 7 8.71 -5.05 23.90
N LYS A 8 7.80 -4.48 24.71
CA LYS A 8 7.84 -4.56 26.18
C LYS A 8 7.75 -5.99 26.72
N ARG A 9 7.23 -6.93 25.94
CA ARG A 9 7.11 -8.35 26.28
C ARG A 9 8.25 -9.20 25.72
N LEU A 10 9.06 -8.66 24.81
CA LEU A 10 10.24 -9.36 24.31
C LEU A 10 11.39 -9.30 25.34
N PRO A 11 12.36 -10.24 25.27
CA PRO A 11 13.52 -10.27 26.18
C PRO A 11 14.40 -9.01 26.16
N GLY A 12 14.32 -8.19 25.10
CA GLY A 12 15.06 -6.93 24.99
C GLY A 12 16.58 -7.08 24.83
N THR A 13 17.10 -8.29 24.57
CA THR A 13 18.54 -8.57 24.50
C THR A 13 19.22 -7.99 23.26
N ASN A 14 18.46 -7.73 22.19
CA ASN A 14 18.98 -7.32 20.87
C ASN A 14 20.08 -8.26 20.34
N CYS A 15 19.99 -9.56 20.64
CA CYS A 15 21.00 -10.56 20.28
C CYS A 15 21.20 -10.75 18.76
N GLY A 16 20.18 -10.46 17.95
CA GLY A 16 20.23 -10.68 16.50
C GLY A 16 20.13 -12.16 16.08
N GLU A 17 19.75 -13.06 16.98
CA GLU A 17 19.59 -14.51 16.71
C GLU A 17 18.23 -14.86 16.07
N CYS A 18 17.36 -13.87 15.91
CA CYS A 18 16.09 -13.96 15.18
C CYS A 18 16.20 -13.15 13.87
N PRO A 19 15.19 -13.15 12.98
CA PRO A 19 15.27 -12.53 11.64
C PRO A 19 15.65 -11.03 11.61
N GLU A 20 15.62 -10.35 12.76
CA GLU A 20 15.87 -8.92 12.89
C GLU A 20 17.03 -8.63 13.85
N LYS A 21 17.79 -7.58 13.56
CA LYS A 21 18.98 -7.19 14.34
C LYS A 21 18.69 -6.61 15.73
N THR A 22 17.46 -6.16 15.97
CA THR A 22 17.04 -5.58 17.25
C THR A 22 15.68 -6.12 17.65
N CYS A 23 15.41 -6.21 18.95
CA CYS A 23 14.11 -6.61 19.47
C CYS A 23 13.00 -5.63 19.08
N MET A 24 13.32 -4.34 18.88
CA MET A 24 12.35 -3.37 18.38
C MET A 24 11.95 -3.65 16.92
N ALA A 25 12.94 -3.92 16.06
CA ALA A 25 12.67 -4.32 14.68
C ALA A 25 11.89 -5.65 14.63
N PHE A 26 12.26 -6.61 15.48
CA PHE A 26 11.54 -7.87 15.62
C PHE A 26 10.09 -7.69 16.06
N ALA A 27 9.83 -6.85 17.07
CA ALA A 27 8.48 -6.50 17.50
C ALA A 27 7.65 -5.89 16.36
N LEU A 28 8.27 -5.03 15.54
CA LEU A 28 7.60 -4.47 14.36
C LEU A 28 7.26 -5.54 13.33
N SER A 29 8.17 -6.48 13.08
CA SER A 29 7.96 -7.59 12.14
C SER A 29 6.89 -8.56 12.62
N ILE A 30 6.80 -8.84 13.93
CA ILE A 30 5.68 -9.58 14.52
C ILE A 30 4.35 -8.85 14.31
N VAL A 31 4.30 -7.56 14.62
CA VAL A 31 3.09 -6.73 14.45
C VAL A 31 2.66 -6.65 12.99
N LYS A 32 3.61 -6.58 12.04
CA LYS A 32 3.33 -6.60 10.60
C LYS A 32 2.99 -7.99 10.05
N GLY A 33 3.14 -9.04 10.86
CA GLY A 33 2.96 -10.43 10.43
C GLY A 33 4.05 -10.93 9.47
N SER A 34 5.19 -10.25 9.37
CA SER A 34 6.35 -10.67 8.58
C SER A 34 7.34 -11.55 9.37
N ALA A 35 7.11 -11.73 10.67
CA ALA A 35 7.83 -12.68 11.51
C ALA A 35 6.89 -13.35 12.52
N GLU A 36 7.17 -14.60 12.87
CA GLU A 36 6.49 -15.31 13.96
C GLU A 36 7.24 -15.10 15.27
N VAL A 37 6.53 -15.11 16.40
CA VAL A 37 7.13 -14.86 17.73
C VAL A 37 8.09 -15.98 18.10
N GLU A 38 7.79 -17.19 17.66
CA GLU A 38 8.54 -18.42 17.81
C GLU A 38 9.94 -18.34 17.18
N ASN A 39 10.19 -17.38 16.29
CA ASN A 39 11.51 -17.15 15.72
C ASN A 39 12.52 -16.57 16.74
N CYS A 40 12.08 -16.12 17.92
CA CYS A 40 12.98 -15.67 18.98
C CYS A 40 13.39 -16.86 19.86
N PRO A 41 14.68 -17.22 19.92
CA PRO A 41 15.14 -18.37 20.70
C PRO A 41 15.08 -18.14 22.23
N HIS A 42 14.94 -16.89 22.66
CA HIS A 42 14.96 -16.51 24.08
C HIS A 42 13.58 -16.11 24.62
N ILE A 43 12.51 -16.24 23.82
CA ILE A 43 11.17 -15.85 24.27
C ILE A 43 10.65 -16.84 25.31
N ASP A 44 10.04 -16.33 26.37
CA ASP A 44 9.34 -17.17 27.33
C ASP A 44 8.14 -17.85 26.63
N PRO A 45 7.98 -19.18 26.71
CA PRO A 45 6.85 -19.89 26.08
C PRO A 45 5.46 -19.36 26.47
N ALA A 46 5.28 -18.88 27.71
CA ALA A 46 4.02 -18.28 28.15
C ALA A 46 3.77 -16.95 27.43
N VAL A 47 4.80 -16.13 27.29
CA VAL A 47 4.74 -14.85 26.56
C VAL A 47 4.57 -15.07 25.06
N ALA A 48 5.19 -16.11 24.49
CA ALA A 48 4.99 -16.50 23.10
C ALA A 48 3.52 -16.85 22.82
N GLY A 49 2.85 -17.55 23.76
CA GLY A 49 1.42 -17.83 23.68
C GLY A 49 0.56 -16.56 23.62
N GLU A 50 0.87 -15.56 24.44
CA GLU A 50 0.15 -14.27 24.45
C GLU A 50 0.40 -13.45 23.18
N LEU A 51 1.61 -13.51 22.65
CA LEU A 51 2.03 -12.72 21.49
C LEU A 51 1.72 -13.41 20.14
N ARG A 52 1.32 -14.69 20.13
CA ARG A 52 0.97 -15.43 18.91
C ARG A 52 -0.05 -14.70 18.03
N ASN A 53 -0.97 -13.95 18.66
CA ASN A 53 -1.99 -13.14 17.99
C ASN A 53 -1.70 -11.63 18.05
N ALA A 54 -0.48 -11.22 18.41
CA ALA A 54 -0.12 -9.81 18.54
C ALA A 54 0.05 -9.07 17.20
N LYS A 55 -0.38 -9.67 16.08
CA LYS A 55 -0.50 -8.99 14.80
C LYS A 55 -1.21 -7.65 15.05
N GLY A 56 -0.57 -6.58 14.60
CA GLY A 56 -1.17 -5.26 14.63
C GLY A 56 -2.44 -5.28 13.81
N VAL A 57 -3.42 -4.48 14.23
CA VAL A 57 -4.50 -4.13 13.32
C VAL A 57 -3.82 -3.36 12.18
N ASP A 58 -3.81 -3.95 10.99
CA ASP A 58 -3.29 -3.26 9.82
C ASP A 58 -4.24 -2.09 9.54
N TRP A 59 -3.79 -0.87 9.84
CA TRP A 59 -4.59 0.33 9.61
C TRP A 59 -5.04 0.47 8.16
N ARG A 60 -4.33 -0.17 7.21
CA ARG A 60 -4.70 -0.23 5.80
C ARG A 60 -6.01 -0.98 5.60
N GLU A 61 -6.29 -2.03 6.38
CA GLU A 61 -7.57 -2.74 6.32
C GLU A 61 -8.73 -1.82 6.71
N GLY A 62 -8.55 -1.04 7.79
CA GLY A 62 -9.54 -0.03 8.19
C GLY A 62 -9.76 1.06 7.13
N LEU A 63 -8.68 1.53 6.49
CA LEU A 63 -8.78 2.47 5.38
C LEU A 63 -9.48 1.86 4.15
N ILE A 64 -9.13 0.63 3.78
CA ILE A 64 -9.76 -0.11 2.67
C ILE A 64 -11.24 -0.24 2.93
N GLU A 65 -11.65 -0.61 4.14
CA GLU A 65 -13.06 -0.75 4.51
C GLU A 65 -13.81 0.59 4.43
N SER A 66 -13.21 1.70 4.88
CA SER A 66 -13.78 3.04 4.70
C SER A 66 -13.97 3.38 3.22
N LEU A 67 -12.94 3.12 2.41
CA LEU A 67 -12.97 3.42 0.98
C LEU A 67 -13.97 2.55 0.23
N ARG A 68 -14.13 1.28 0.60
CA ARG A 68 -15.17 0.40 0.04
C ARG A 68 -16.57 0.95 0.27
N LYS A 69 -16.85 1.43 1.48
CA LYS A 69 -18.15 2.07 1.80
C LYS A 69 -18.39 3.30 0.94
N GLU A 70 -17.38 4.16 0.80
CA GLU A 70 -17.46 5.34 -0.07
C GLU A 70 -17.70 4.96 -1.54
N VAL A 71 -16.99 3.94 -2.05
CA VAL A 71 -17.15 3.45 -3.42
C VAL A 71 -18.52 2.78 -3.64
N SER A 72 -19.06 2.09 -2.62
CA SER A 72 -20.35 1.41 -2.75
C SER A 72 -21.55 2.33 -2.93
N GLY A 73 -21.40 3.62 -2.59
CA GLY A 73 -22.40 4.64 -2.85
C GLY A 73 -22.36 5.23 -4.26
N LEU A 74 -21.43 4.81 -5.12
CA LEU A 74 -21.23 5.38 -6.46
C LEU A 74 -22.02 4.62 -7.53
N ASP A 75 -22.52 5.36 -8.51
CA ASP A 75 -23.10 4.79 -9.73
C ASP A 75 -21.98 4.51 -10.74
N PHE A 76 -21.57 3.25 -10.82
CA PHE A 76 -20.50 2.80 -11.71
C PHE A 76 -20.78 3.11 -13.19
N SER A 77 -22.04 3.16 -13.60
CA SER A 77 -22.46 3.50 -14.97
C SER A 77 -22.11 4.93 -15.35
N ARG A 78 -22.02 5.83 -14.36
CA ARG A 78 -21.70 7.24 -14.59
C ARG A 78 -20.23 7.57 -14.49
N CYS A 79 -19.41 6.72 -13.88
CA CYS A 79 -17.98 7.00 -13.68
C CYS A 79 -17.03 6.06 -14.42
N ALA A 80 -17.47 4.89 -14.90
CA ALA A 80 -16.59 3.93 -15.57
C ALA A 80 -15.85 4.54 -16.77
N GLU A 81 -16.56 5.25 -17.66
CA GLU A 81 -15.99 5.85 -18.87
C GLU A 81 -14.87 6.85 -18.54
N GLY A 82 -15.10 7.78 -17.61
CA GLY A 82 -14.12 8.80 -17.21
C GLY A 82 -12.89 8.23 -16.49
N LEU A 83 -13.00 7.00 -15.98
CA LEU A 83 -11.91 6.27 -15.33
C LEU A 83 -11.16 5.35 -16.30
N GLY A 84 -11.51 5.36 -17.60
CA GLY A 84 -10.96 4.41 -18.58
C GLY A 84 -11.31 2.96 -18.25
N ALA A 85 -12.45 2.74 -17.58
CA ALA A 85 -12.89 1.45 -17.10
C ALA A 85 -14.06 0.91 -17.93
N GLU A 86 -14.17 -0.42 -18.01
CA GLU A 86 -15.29 -1.10 -18.65
C GLU A 86 -16.25 -1.67 -17.61
N LEU A 87 -17.56 -1.65 -17.88
CA LEU A 87 -18.52 -2.37 -17.05
C LEU A 87 -18.71 -3.80 -17.54
N VAL A 88 -18.52 -4.77 -16.64
CA VAL A 88 -18.67 -6.20 -16.91
C VAL A 88 -19.54 -6.81 -15.82
N GLY A 89 -20.77 -7.19 -16.16
CA GLY A 89 -21.68 -7.85 -15.21
C GLY A 89 -21.98 -7.02 -13.95
N GLY A 90 -22.01 -5.69 -14.06
CA GLY A 90 -22.20 -4.77 -12.94
C GLY A 90 -20.94 -4.44 -12.14
N ALA A 91 -19.81 -5.14 -12.39
CA ALA A 91 -18.50 -4.78 -11.83
C ALA A 91 -17.75 -3.84 -12.78
N MET A 92 -16.83 -3.06 -12.23
CA MET A 92 -15.94 -2.18 -12.98
C MET A 92 -14.60 -2.88 -13.23
N LYS A 93 -14.25 -3.07 -14.50
CA LYS A 93 -12.96 -3.61 -14.95
C LYS A 93 -11.99 -2.47 -15.23
N ILE A 94 -10.91 -2.38 -14.46
CA ILE A 94 -9.86 -1.36 -14.61
C ILE A 94 -8.55 -2.06 -14.98
N ARG A 95 -7.91 -1.63 -16.07
CA ARG A 95 -6.54 -2.05 -16.41
C ARG A 95 -5.56 -1.15 -15.66
N CYS A 96 -4.78 -1.73 -14.74
CA CYS A 96 -3.77 -1.02 -13.97
C CYS A 96 -2.44 -1.75 -14.07
N LEU A 97 -1.38 -1.06 -14.53
CA LEU A 97 -0.02 -1.60 -14.68
C LEU A 97 0.03 -2.94 -15.43
N GLY A 98 -0.73 -3.05 -16.52
CA GLY A 98 -0.78 -4.26 -17.35
C GLY A 98 -1.68 -5.38 -16.83
N MET A 99 -2.32 -5.24 -15.66
CA MET A 99 -3.24 -6.24 -15.10
C MET A 99 -4.68 -5.74 -15.04
N ASP A 100 -5.63 -6.65 -15.23
CA ASP A 100 -7.06 -6.36 -15.10
C ASP A 100 -7.52 -6.58 -13.66
N PHE A 101 -8.18 -5.57 -13.10
CA PHE A 101 -8.81 -5.63 -11.78
C PHE A 101 -10.32 -5.47 -11.95
N LEU A 102 -11.09 -6.33 -11.28
CA LEU A 102 -12.54 -6.21 -11.20
C LEU A 102 -12.90 -5.67 -9.83
N VAL A 103 -13.60 -4.54 -9.82
CA VAL A 103 -14.14 -3.91 -8.62
C VAL A 103 -15.66 -4.11 -8.62
N SER A 104 -16.18 -4.81 -7.63
CA SER A 104 -17.62 -5.03 -7.50
C SER A 104 -18.34 -3.80 -6.92
N PRO A 105 -19.68 -3.71 -7.03
CA PRO A 105 -20.45 -2.60 -6.46
C PRO A 105 -20.29 -2.39 -4.95
N ASP A 106 -19.89 -3.40 -4.18
CA ASP A 106 -19.57 -3.30 -2.75
C ASP A 106 -18.08 -2.93 -2.49
N GLY A 107 -17.33 -2.62 -3.54
CA GLY A 107 -15.93 -2.21 -3.49
C GLY A 107 -14.92 -3.34 -3.30
N GLU A 108 -15.32 -4.62 -3.33
CA GLU A 108 -14.34 -5.71 -3.32
C GLU A 108 -13.53 -5.71 -4.62
N ILE A 109 -12.24 -6.02 -4.51
CA ILE A 109 -11.32 -5.99 -5.65
C ILE A 109 -10.77 -7.40 -5.88
N THR A 110 -10.90 -7.88 -7.10
CA THR A 110 -10.39 -9.19 -7.53
C THR A 110 -9.49 -9.05 -8.75
N THR A 111 -8.51 -9.95 -8.88
CA THR A 111 -7.62 -10.06 -10.05
C THR A 111 -7.09 -11.50 -10.13
N LYS A 112 -6.35 -11.80 -11.20
CA LYS A 112 -5.63 -13.06 -11.34
C LYS A 112 -4.35 -13.02 -10.49
N GLY A 113 -4.48 -13.26 -9.18
CA GLY A 113 -3.34 -13.41 -8.27
C GLY A 113 -3.48 -12.64 -6.97
N TYR A 114 -2.35 -12.47 -6.27
CA TYR A 114 -2.28 -11.72 -5.03
C TYR A 114 -2.47 -10.22 -5.27
N ILE A 115 -3.28 -9.57 -4.43
CA ILE A 115 -3.48 -8.13 -4.45
C ILE A 115 -2.82 -7.52 -3.24
N ASN A 116 -1.79 -6.70 -3.49
CA ASN A 116 -1.17 -5.89 -2.46
C ASN A 116 -2.20 -4.87 -1.92
N PRO A 117 -2.33 -4.70 -0.58
CA PRO A 117 -3.20 -3.69 0.02
C PRO A 117 -3.04 -2.27 -0.55
N TRP A 118 -1.83 -1.88 -0.96
CA TRP A 118 -1.58 -0.59 -1.60
C TRP A 118 -2.29 -0.43 -2.95
N ILE A 119 -2.39 -1.51 -3.73
CA ILE A 119 -3.15 -1.51 -4.99
C ILE A 119 -4.65 -1.37 -4.70
N LYS A 120 -5.17 -2.01 -3.64
CA LYS A 120 -6.56 -1.82 -3.22
C LYS A 120 -6.83 -0.35 -2.88
N ILE A 121 -5.97 0.26 -2.04
CA ILE A 121 -6.09 1.66 -1.66
C ILE A 121 -6.02 2.58 -2.89
N LEU A 122 -5.08 2.34 -3.81
CA LEU A 122 -4.90 3.11 -5.04
C LEU A 122 -6.17 3.08 -5.90
N LEU A 123 -6.67 1.87 -6.22
CA LEU A 123 -7.84 1.71 -7.07
C LEU A 123 -9.10 2.30 -6.45
N LEU A 124 -9.33 2.07 -5.15
CA LEU A 124 -10.49 2.65 -4.47
C LEU A 124 -10.41 4.18 -4.41
N HIS A 125 -9.23 4.75 -4.16
CA HIS A 125 -9.06 6.20 -4.26
C HIS A 125 -9.29 6.73 -5.67
N TYR A 126 -8.78 6.04 -6.68
CA TYR A 126 -8.96 6.42 -8.08
C TYR A 126 -10.46 6.47 -8.45
N ILE A 127 -11.21 5.42 -8.10
CA ILE A 127 -12.66 5.34 -8.33
C ILE A 127 -13.39 6.44 -7.55
N ARG A 128 -13.10 6.57 -6.26
CA ARG A 128 -13.72 7.58 -5.40
C ARG A 128 -13.49 9.00 -5.89
N THR A 129 -12.25 9.31 -6.29
CA THR A 129 -11.88 10.65 -6.77
C THR A 129 -12.55 10.95 -8.10
N GLY A 130 -12.82 9.93 -8.93
CA GLY A 130 -13.73 10.05 -10.07
C GLY A 130 -13.26 11.10 -11.07
N GLY A 131 -12.02 10.95 -11.58
CA GLY A 131 -11.48 11.84 -12.60
C GLY A 131 -12.42 11.97 -13.80
N ARG A 132 -12.61 13.21 -14.28
CA ARG A 132 -13.45 13.50 -15.45
C ARG A 132 -12.71 14.47 -16.37
N GLY A 133 -12.93 14.30 -17.66
CA GLY A 133 -12.35 15.15 -18.69
C GLY A 133 -11.00 14.65 -19.19
N GLU A 134 -10.59 15.21 -20.32
CA GLU A 134 -9.31 14.92 -20.94
C GLU A 134 -8.16 15.59 -20.17
N PRO A 135 -6.94 15.03 -20.23
CA PRO A 135 -5.76 15.73 -19.76
C PRO A 135 -5.66 17.12 -20.40
N SER A 136 -5.30 18.16 -19.63
CA SER A 136 -5.19 19.53 -20.15
C SER A 136 -4.10 19.70 -21.20
N GLY A 137 -3.17 18.75 -21.30
CA GLY A 137 -1.95 18.87 -22.11
C GLY A 137 -0.91 19.80 -21.53
N GLU A 138 -1.22 20.47 -20.41
CA GLU A 138 -0.27 21.33 -19.70
C GLU A 138 0.62 20.51 -18.77
N TRP A 139 1.92 20.68 -18.92
CA TRP A 139 2.90 20.09 -18.03
C TRP A 139 2.96 20.87 -16.73
N VAL A 140 2.75 20.16 -15.62
CA VAL A 140 2.82 20.73 -14.27
C VAL A 140 3.80 19.95 -13.41
N SER A 141 4.41 20.62 -12.43
CA SER A 141 5.23 19.93 -11.44
C SER A 141 4.34 19.08 -10.53
N PHE A 142 4.84 17.92 -10.10
CA PHE A 142 4.11 17.06 -9.16
C PHE A 142 3.65 17.84 -7.90
N SER A 143 4.49 18.76 -7.42
CA SER A 143 4.21 19.59 -6.24
C SER A 143 2.97 20.48 -6.36
N THR A 144 2.56 20.85 -7.58
CA THR A 144 1.39 21.71 -7.82
C THR A 144 0.08 20.91 -7.89
N LEU A 145 0.15 19.59 -7.96
CA LEU A 145 -1.03 18.74 -7.88
C LEU A 145 -1.66 18.81 -6.50
N LYS A 146 -2.96 18.50 -6.41
CA LYS A 146 -3.68 18.45 -5.14
C LYS A 146 -2.96 17.52 -4.16
N ALA A 147 -2.55 18.07 -3.01
CA ALA A 147 -1.74 17.40 -1.99
C ALA A 147 -0.33 16.93 -2.44
N GLY A 148 0.12 17.33 -3.63
CA GLY A 148 1.43 16.97 -4.19
C GLY A 148 2.60 17.56 -3.41
N LEU A 149 2.47 18.81 -2.95
CA LEU A 149 3.52 19.49 -2.15
C LEU A 149 3.96 18.69 -0.92
N VAL A 150 3.00 18.03 -0.23
CA VAL A 150 3.27 17.23 0.97
C VAL A 150 4.11 15.98 0.67
N LYS A 151 4.12 15.54 -0.59
CA LYS A 151 4.84 14.34 -1.07
C LYS A 151 6.02 14.66 -1.98
N ALA A 152 6.27 15.94 -2.30
CA ALA A 152 7.28 16.36 -3.26
C ALA A 152 8.67 15.81 -2.93
N SER A 153 9.11 15.90 -1.67
CA SER A 153 10.43 15.39 -1.26
C SER A 153 10.58 13.88 -1.40
N SER A 154 9.51 13.12 -1.12
CA SER A 154 9.52 11.67 -1.29
C SER A 154 9.46 11.28 -2.77
N PHE A 155 8.64 11.98 -3.56
CA PHE A 155 8.57 11.77 -5.00
C PHE A 155 9.91 12.04 -5.69
N GLN A 156 10.59 13.13 -5.31
CA GLN A 156 11.92 13.43 -5.83
C GLN A 156 12.91 12.31 -5.50
N ARG A 157 12.97 11.88 -4.24
CA ARG A 157 13.91 10.85 -3.77
C ARG A 157 13.63 9.48 -4.39
N ASP A 158 12.36 9.08 -4.46
CA ASP A 158 11.98 7.70 -4.77
C ASP A 158 11.62 7.51 -6.26
N CYS A 159 11.38 8.59 -7.00
CA CYS A 159 11.00 8.55 -8.42
C CYS A 159 11.95 9.37 -9.32
N GLU A 160 12.06 10.68 -9.09
CA GLU A 160 12.80 11.56 -10.01
C GLU A 160 14.30 11.27 -10.02
N GLU A 161 14.91 11.12 -8.85
CA GLU A 161 16.35 10.90 -8.71
C GLU A 161 16.80 9.53 -9.27
N PRO A 162 16.09 8.41 -9.00
CA PRO A 162 16.37 7.14 -9.67
C PRO A 162 16.21 7.22 -11.19
N MET A 163 15.18 7.90 -11.69
CA MET A 163 14.97 8.09 -13.12
C MET A 163 16.09 8.92 -13.75
N ARG A 164 16.50 10.00 -13.10
CA ARG A 164 17.63 10.82 -13.53
C ARG A 164 18.90 9.99 -13.65
N ARG A 165 19.23 9.18 -12.64
CA ARG A 165 20.41 8.30 -12.69
C ARG A 165 20.35 7.29 -13.82
N LEU A 166 19.20 6.64 -13.99
CA LEU A 166 18.99 5.70 -15.10
C LEU A 166 19.25 6.38 -16.46
N LEU A 167 18.68 7.57 -16.65
CA LEU A 167 18.87 8.33 -17.88
C LEU A 167 20.31 8.82 -18.07
N ASP A 168 20.97 9.26 -17.00
CA ASP A 168 22.38 9.71 -17.05
C ASP A 168 23.34 8.54 -17.35
N ASP A 169 23.03 7.34 -16.86
CA ASP A 169 23.83 6.14 -17.09
C ASP A 169 23.63 5.56 -18.51
N ASP A 170 22.39 5.62 -19.04
CA ASP A 170 22.02 5.04 -20.34
C ASP A 170 22.15 6.01 -21.53
N LEU A 171 22.08 7.32 -21.31
CA LEU A 171 22.26 8.32 -22.37
C LEU A 171 23.74 8.74 -22.45
N PRO A 172 24.40 8.59 -23.61
CA PRO A 172 25.73 9.15 -23.77
C PRO A 172 25.67 10.66 -23.50
N ALA A 173 26.63 11.17 -22.75
CA ALA A 173 26.75 12.60 -22.48
C ALA A 173 26.61 13.36 -23.82
N ALA A 174 25.63 14.28 -23.88
CA ALA A 174 25.41 15.10 -25.06
C ALA A 174 26.73 15.77 -25.44
N ALA A 175 27.23 15.45 -26.63
CA ALA A 175 28.46 16.00 -27.20
C ALA A 175 28.33 17.51 -27.49
#